data_AF-A0AA40KHC7-F1
#
_entry.id   AF-A0AA40KHC7-F1
#
_cell.length_a   1.000
_cell.length_b   1.000
_cell.length_c   1.000
_cell.angle_alpha   90.00
_cell.angle_beta   90.00
_cell.angle_gamma   90.00
#
_symmetry.space_group_name_H-M   'P 1'
#
loop_
_entity.id
_entity.type
_entity.pdbx_description
1 polymer ?
#
loop_
_entity_poly.entity_id
_entity_poly.type
_entity_poly.pdbx_seq_one_letter_code
_entity_poly.pdbx_strand_id
1 'polypeptide(L)'
;MSSAFERIVGKQLRKGWVVVPRKSIFMMWSFPEAFPPLNSRISYVEAGTDGHADEKSVLATRRIVNYCKRLKKRDLLIVMLSQGIDDLLCLPRDTITLRDKLRVLNRLRAAKATPEEINTVRNKLSAIRGIYPSLSR
;
A
#
# COMPACT_ATOMS: atom_id res chain seq x y z
N MET A 1 -12.50 7.20 5.15
CA MET A 1 -11.92 8.13 4.15
C MET A 1 -12.31 7.77 2.72
N SER A 2 -12.00 6.56 2.26
CA SER A 2 -12.30 6.08 0.89
C SER A 2 -13.78 6.08 0.52
N SER A 3 -14.66 5.55 1.37
CA SER A 3 -16.11 5.53 1.09
C SER A 3 -16.72 6.92 1.05
N ALA A 4 -16.25 7.84 1.90
CA ALA A 4 -16.65 9.24 1.83
C ALA A 4 -16.20 9.89 0.52
N PHE A 5 -14.96 9.62 0.10
CA PHE A 5 -14.43 10.11 -1.16
C PHE A 5 -15.22 9.58 -2.38
N GLU A 6 -15.55 8.29 -2.41
CA GLU A 6 -16.37 7.71 -3.49
C GLU A 6 -17.76 8.35 -3.55
N ARG A 7 -18.38 8.69 -2.41
CA ARG A 7 -19.68 9.40 -2.40
C ARG A 7 -19.60 10.78 -3.04
N ILE A 8 -18.50 11.50 -2.81
CA ILE A 8 -18.30 12.87 -3.34
C ILE A 8 -18.01 12.82 -4.84
N VAL A 9 -17.12 11.92 -5.28
CA VAL A 9 -16.69 11.83 -6.69
C VAL A 9 -17.71 11.06 -7.55
N GLY A 10 -18.46 10.16 -6.93
CA GLY A 10 -19.53 9.40 -7.55
C GLY A 10 -19.07 8.61 -8.78
N LYS A 11 -19.79 8.79 -9.89
CA LYS A 11 -19.56 8.04 -11.14
C LYS A 11 -18.23 8.37 -11.83
N GLN A 12 -17.55 9.45 -11.44
CA GLN A 12 -16.27 9.83 -12.02
C GLN A 12 -15.11 8.96 -11.52
N LEU A 13 -15.26 8.33 -10.34
CA LEU A 13 -14.29 7.35 -9.86
C LEU A 13 -14.30 6.18 -10.84
N ARG A 14 -13.16 5.85 -11.45
CA ARG A 14 -13.06 4.72 -12.40
C ARG A 14 -12.75 3.41 -11.69
N LYS A 15 -11.80 3.45 -10.75
CA LYS A 15 -11.35 2.30 -9.96
C LYS A 15 -10.59 2.81 -8.73
N GLY A 16 -10.66 2.06 -7.63
CA GLY A 16 -9.83 2.33 -6.46
C GLY A 16 -9.48 1.07 -5.68
N TRP A 17 -8.57 1.23 -4.72
CA TRP A 17 -8.23 0.22 -3.73
C TRP A 17 -8.20 0.85 -2.35
N VAL A 18 -8.64 0.08 -1.36
CA VAL A 18 -8.44 0.37 0.06
C VAL A 18 -7.68 -0.80 0.62
N VAL A 19 -6.41 -0.60 0.92
CA VAL A 19 -5.54 -1.60 1.54
C VAL A 19 -5.42 -1.25 3.01
N VAL A 20 -5.86 -2.16 3.87
CA VAL A 20 -5.94 -1.96 5.33
C VAL A 20 -5.32 -3.16 6.06
N PRO A 21 -4.94 -3.01 7.34
CA PRO A 21 -4.45 -4.13 8.14
C PRO A 21 -5.46 -5.28 8.19
N ARG A 22 -4.99 -6.52 8.29
CA ARG A 22 -5.87 -7.66 8.60
C ARG A 22 -6.68 -7.41 9.86
N LYS A 23 -7.90 -7.97 9.89
CA LYS A 23 -8.89 -7.82 10.98
C LYS A 23 -9.49 -6.41 11.06
N SER A 24 -9.25 -5.54 10.07
CA SER A 24 -9.96 -4.26 9.99
C SER A 24 -11.46 -4.46 9.75
N ILE A 25 -11.88 -5.58 9.14
CA ILE A 25 -13.29 -5.86 8.89
C ILE A 25 -14.14 -5.89 10.17
N PHE A 26 -13.56 -6.18 11.33
CA PHE A 26 -14.27 -6.13 12.61
C PHE A 26 -14.78 -4.72 12.95
N MET A 27 -14.13 -3.66 12.46
CA MET A 27 -14.61 -2.29 12.66
C MET A 27 -15.92 -2.00 11.91
N MET A 28 -16.33 -2.85 10.96
CA MET A 28 -17.57 -2.67 10.20
C MET A 28 -18.81 -2.73 11.09
N TRP A 29 -18.75 -3.48 12.19
CA TRP A 29 -19.84 -3.55 13.17
C TRP A 29 -20.10 -2.22 13.87
N SER A 30 -19.06 -1.40 14.03
CA SER A 30 -19.13 -0.10 14.70
C SER A 30 -19.24 1.07 13.72
N PHE A 31 -18.69 0.93 12.51
CA PHE A 31 -18.58 2.00 11.51
C PHE A 31 -18.86 1.48 10.09
N PRO A 32 -20.07 0.98 9.80
CA PRO A 32 -20.37 0.38 8.50
C PRO A 32 -20.18 1.35 7.33
N GLU A 33 -20.46 2.64 7.51
CA GLU A 33 -20.27 3.68 6.48
C GLU A 33 -18.80 3.94 6.10
N ALA A 34 -17.85 3.45 6.91
CA ALA A 34 -16.42 3.54 6.59
C ALA A 34 -15.96 2.52 5.54
N PHE A 35 -16.79 1.52 5.23
CA PHE A 35 -16.50 0.43 4.30
C PHE A 35 -17.14 0.69 2.94
N PRO A 36 -16.50 0.24 1.84
CA PRO A 36 -17.09 0.39 0.51
C PRO A 36 -18.31 -0.53 0.37
N PRO A 37 -19.42 -0.07 -0.23
CA PRO A 37 -20.57 -0.92 -0.50
C PRO A 37 -20.23 -2.04 -1.49
N LEU A 38 -21.05 -3.09 -1.56
CA LEU A 38 -20.80 -4.25 -2.42
C LEU A 38 -20.67 -3.92 -3.92
N ASN A 39 -21.32 -2.84 -4.38
CA ASN A 39 -21.25 -2.34 -5.75
C ASN A 39 -20.20 -1.23 -5.96
N SER A 40 -19.31 -1.02 -4.98
CA SER A 40 -18.26 0.00 -5.03
C SER A 40 -17.26 -0.25 -6.14
N ARG A 41 -16.70 0.83 -6.68
CA ARG A 41 -15.54 0.77 -7.60
C ARG A 41 -14.23 0.59 -6.85
N ILE A 42 -14.26 0.71 -5.53
CA ILE A 42 -13.13 0.51 -4.62
C ILE A 42 -13.08 -0.95 -4.19
N SER A 43 -11.96 -1.60 -4.49
CA SER A 43 -11.67 -2.93 -3.97
C SER A 43 -11.08 -2.84 -2.56
N TYR A 44 -11.78 -3.42 -1.58
CA TYR A 44 -11.29 -3.56 -0.21
C TYR A 44 -10.32 -4.74 -0.10
N VAL A 45 -9.17 -4.52 0.55
CA VAL A 45 -8.13 -5.52 0.73
C VAL A 45 -7.59 -5.47 2.14
N GLU A 46 -7.71 -6.57 2.87
CA GLU A 46 -6.98 -6.79 4.11
C GLU A 46 -5.63 -7.45 3.83
N ALA A 47 -4.57 -6.83 4.33
CA ALA A 47 -3.19 -7.26 4.11
C ALA A 47 -2.32 -7.07 5.36
N GLY A 48 -1.12 -7.65 5.30
CA GLY A 48 -0.15 -7.65 6.38
C GLY A 48 -0.41 -8.71 7.46
N THR A 49 0.63 -9.07 8.20
CA THR A 49 0.58 -10.02 9.31
C THR A 49 1.48 -9.49 10.42
N ASP A 50 0.94 -9.36 11.63
CA ASP A 50 1.66 -8.87 12.83
C ASP A 50 2.45 -7.57 12.59
N GLY A 51 1.83 -6.62 11.89
CA GLY A 51 2.46 -5.32 11.57
C GLY A 51 3.49 -5.36 10.45
N HIS A 52 3.65 -6.49 9.75
CA HIS A 52 4.58 -6.66 8.64
C HIS A 52 3.86 -6.96 7.32
N ALA A 53 4.56 -6.71 6.22
CA ALA A 53 4.07 -7.00 4.87
C ALA A 53 3.91 -8.51 4.68
N ASP A 54 2.83 -8.93 4.04
CA ASP A 54 2.60 -10.31 3.63
C ASP A 54 2.43 -10.42 2.10
N GLU A 55 2.18 -11.61 1.59
CA GLU A 55 1.96 -11.82 0.15
C GLU A 55 0.72 -11.07 -0.37
N LYS A 56 -0.30 -10.83 0.48
CA LYS A 56 -1.45 -10.00 0.11
C LYS A 56 -1.05 -8.54 -0.05
N SER A 57 -0.17 -8.01 0.81
CA SER A 57 0.42 -6.67 0.64
C SER A 57 1.10 -6.56 -0.73
N VAL A 58 1.90 -7.57 -1.10
CA VAL A 58 2.62 -7.61 -2.38
C VAL A 58 1.67 -7.69 -3.57
N LEU A 59 0.69 -8.60 -3.53
CA LEU A 59 -0.27 -8.77 -4.60
C LEU A 59 -1.13 -7.52 -4.81
N ALA A 60 -1.63 -6.91 -3.72
CA ALA A 60 -2.41 -5.69 -3.76
C ALA A 60 -1.61 -4.54 -4.38
N THR A 61 -0.37 -4.36 -3.91
CA THR A 61 0.54 -3.34 -4.42
C THR A 61 0.84 -3.54 -5.89
N ARG A 62 1.12 -4.78 -6.32
CA ARG A 62 1.38 -5.11 -7.73
C ARG A 62 0.18 -4.78 -8.61
N ARG A 63 -1.05 -5.09 -8.16
CA ARG A 63 -2.29 -4.74 -8.87
C ARG A 63 -2.47 -3.23 -9.02
N ILE A 64 -2.25 -2.47 -7.95
CA ILE A 64 -2.32 -1.01 -7.95
C ILE A 64 -1.30 -0.43 -8.93
N VAL A 65 -0.02 -0.85 -8.84
CA VAL A 65 1.05 -0.40 -9.74
C VAL A 65 0.72 -0.70 -11.20
N ASN A 66 0.26 -1.91 -11.50
CA ASN A 66 -0.12 -2.30 -12.86
C ASN A 66 -1.31 -1.49 -13.39
N TYR A 67 -2.23 -1.08 -12.52
CA TYR A 67 -3.30 -0.17 -12.89
C TYR A 67 -2.75 1.23 -13.17
N CYS A 68 -1.90 1.77 -12.29
CA CYS A 68 -1.28 3.08 -12.44
C CYS A 68 -0.46 3.20 -13.73
N LYS A 69 0.23 2.14 -14.15
CA LYS A 69 0.98 2.09 -15.43
C LYS A 69 0.11 2.31 -16.67
N ARG A 70 -1.20 2.14 -16.58
CA ARG A 70 -2.15 2.31 -17.70
C ARG A 70 -2.86 3.66 -17.69
N LEU A 71 -2.60 4.50 -16.67
CA LEU A 71 -3.18 5.84 -16.58
C LEU A 71 -2.63 6.73 -17.70
N LYS A 72 -3.51 7.56 -18.25
CA LYS A 72 -3.21 8.54 -19.30
C LYS A 72 -2.97 9.90 -18.66
N LYS A 73 -2.39 10.83 -19.44
CA LYS A 73 -2.10 12.22 -19.01
C LYS A 73 -3.32 12.98 -18.46
N ARG A 74 -4.53 12.61 -18.88
CA ARG A 74 -5.80 13.25 -18.46
C ARG A 74 -6.46 12.55 -17.27
N ASP A 75 -5.89 11.44 -16.80
CA ASP A 75 -6.42 10.73 -15.64
C ASP A 75 -5.86 11.35 -14.35
N LEU A 76 -6.68 11.39 -13.30
CA LEU A 76 -6.30 11.87 -11.99
C LEU A 76 -6.10 10.68 -11.05
N LEU A 77 -4.90 10.55 -10.48
CA LEU A 77 -4.60 9.60 -9.41
C LEU A 77 -4.65 10.32 -8.07
N ILE A 78 -5.51 9.84 -7.17
CA ILE A 78 -5.60 10.34 -5.80
C ILE A 78 -5.09 9.26 -4.86
N VAL A 79 -4.10 9.61 -4.04
CA VAL A 79 -3.46 8.71 -3.08
C VAL A 79 -3.75 9.24 -1.68
N MET A 80 -4.46 8.45 -0.88
CA MET A 80 -4.77 8.76 0.51
C MET A 80 -3.96 7.83 1.41
N LEU A 81 -3.08 8.40 2.24
CA LEU A 81 -2.21 7.64 3.15
C LEU A 81 -2.58 7.96 4.60
N SER A 82 -2.80 6.92 5.39
CA SER A 82 -2.92 6.99 6.84
C SER A 82 -1.56 6.74 7.50
N GLN A 83 -1.38 7.15 8.74
CA GLN A 83 -0.16 6.81 9.49
C GLN A 83 -0.07 5.30 9.77
N GLY A 84 1.15 4.77 9.93
CA GLY A 84 1.37 3.38 10.34
C GLY A 84 1.18 2.30 9.27
N ILE A 85 1.03 2.66 7.99
CA ILE A 85 0.75 1.72 6.88
C ILE A 85 1.99 1.32 6.08
N ASP A 86 3.18 1.56 6.60
CA ASP A 86 4.44 1.46 5.84
C ASP A 86 4.62 0.11 5.15
N ASP A 87 4.14 -0.96 5.77
CA ASP A 87 4.32 -2.31 5.26
C ASP A 87 3.08 -2.84 4.48
N LEU A 88 1.99 -2.07 4.37
CA LEU A 88 0.80 -2.48 3.60
C LEU A 88 0.97 -2.33 2.09
N LEU A 89 1.63 -1.25 1.66
CA LEU A 89 2.01 -1.05 0.25
C LEU A 89 3.46 -1.49 0.05
N CYS A 90 3.65 -2.80 -0.09
CA CYS A 90 4.97 -3.41 -0.24
C CYS A 90 5.15 -4.00 -1.64
N LEU A 91 6.15 -3.56 -2.39
CA LEU A 91 6.63 -4.26 -3.58
C LEU A 91 8.16 -4.41 -3.48
N PRO A 92 8.69 -5.60 -3.20
CA PRO A 92 10.13 -5.85 -3.27
C PRO A 92 10.65 -5.57 -4.69
N ARG A 93 11.93 -5.20 -4.81
CA ARG A 93 12.61 -5.17 -6.13
C ARG A 93 12.62 -6.57 -6.73
N ASP A 94 12.60 -6.66 -8.06
CA ASP A 94 12.54 -7.94 -8.77
C ASP A 94 13.73 -8.86 -8.47
N THR A 95 14.85 -8.31 -7.97
CA THR A 95 16.06 -9.05 -7.59
C THR A 95 15.98 -9.72 -6.22
N ILE A 96 14.94 -9.49 -5.42
CA ILE A 96 14.80 -10.06 -4.06
C ILE A 96 13.37 -10.54 -3.78
N THR A 97 13.23 -11.54 -2.92
CA THR A 97 11.90 -11.98 -2.46
C THR A 97 11.37 -11.10 -1.33
N LEU A 98 10.06 -11.21 -1.04
CA LEU A 98 9.48 -10.60 0.18
C LEU A 98 10.18 -11.14 1.43
N ARG A 99 10.47 -12.44 1.47
CA ARG A 99 11.18 -13.09 2.58
C ARG A 99 12.56 -12.48 2.81
N ASP A 100 13.31 -12.23 1.75
CA ASP A 100 14.64 -11.60 1.85
C ASP A 100 14.53 -10.17 2.39
N LYS A 101 13.58 -9.39 1.87
CA LYS A 101 13.30 -8.03 2.36
C LYS A 101 12.98 -8.04 3.86
N LEU A 102 12.06 -8.90 4.31
CA LEU A 102 11.70 -9.00 5.72
C LEU A 102 12.87 -9.47 6.59
N ARG A 103 13.69 -10.42 6.10
CA ARG A 103 14.89 -10.89 6.81
C ARG A 103 15.87 -9.75 7.07
N VAL A 104 16.14 -8.91 6.07
CA VAL A 104 17.05 -7.75 6.23
C VAL A 104 16.48 -6.76 7.25
N LEU A 105 15.20 -6.39 7.12
CA LEU A 105 14.56 -5.45 8.05
C LEU A 105 14.53 -5.99 9.49
N ASN A 106 14.29 -7.29 9.68
CA ASN A 106 14.32 -7.91 11.01
C ASN A 106 15.72 -7.91 11.62
N ARG A 107 16.77 -8.13 10.82
CA ARG A 107 18.15 -8.02 11.30
C ARG A 107 18.49 -6.61 11.76
N LEU A 108 18.06 -5.58 11.02
CA LEU A 108 18.26 -4.18 11.44
C LEU A 108 17.53 -3.87 12.74
N ARG A 109 16.27 -4.32 12.89
CA ARG A 109 15.51 -4.18 14.15
C ARG A 109 16.22 -4.86 15.32
N ALA A 110 16.70 -6.09 15.13
CA ALA A 110 17.44 -6.83 16.15
C ALA A 110 18.76 -6.14 16.54
N ALA A 111 19.39 -5.45 15.58
CA ALA A 111 20.58 -4.62 15.81
C ALA A 111 20.27 -3.24 16.42
N LYS A 112 19.00 -2.96 16.78
CA LYS A 112 18.55 -1.66 17.30
C LYS A 112 18.84 -0.47 16.37
N ALA A 113 18.84 -0.72 15.06
CA ALA A 113 18.94 0.34 14.06
C ALA A 113 17.82 1.38 14.24
N THR A 114 18.12 2.64 13.98
CA THR A 114 17.14 3.72 14.13
C THR A 114 15.99 3.58 13.11
N PRO A 115 14.81 4.17 13.36
CA PRO A 115 13.74 4.22 12.36
C PRO A 115 14.20 4.78 11.01
N GLU A 116 15.09 5.78 10.99
CA GLU A 116 15.67 6.39 9.80
C GLU A 116 16.55 5.40 9.01
N GLU A 117 17.39 4.62 9.71
CA GLU A 117 18.23 3.59 9.10
C GLU A 117 17.38 2.47 8.48
N ILE A 118 16.37 2.01 9.22
CA ILE A 118 15.42 1.00 8.74
C ILE A 118 14.65 1.54 7.53
N ASN A 119 14.18 2.78 7.57
CA ASN A 119 13.48 3.43 6.44
C ASN A 119 14.38 3.56 5.21
N THR A 120 15.65 3.92 5.41
CA THR A 120 16.64 4.03 4.33
C THR A 120 16.80 2.69 3.59
N VAL A 121 16.99 1.59 4.34
CA VAL A 121 17.11 0.26 3.75
C VAL A 121 15.78 -0.19 3.15
N ARG A 122 14.64 0.01 3.85
CA ARG A 122 13.30 -0.35 3.35
C ARG A 122 13.01 0.30 1.98
N ASN A 123 13.37 1.56 1.81
CA ASN A 123 13.22 2.30 0.56
C ASN A 123 14.13 1.71 -0.54
N LYS A 124 15.41 1.47 -0.26
CA LYS A 124 16.33 0.84 -1.22
C LYS A 124 15.85 -0.52 -1.70
N LEU A 125 15.22 -1.32 -0.83
CA LEU A 125 14.69 -2.65 -1.16
C LEU A 125 13.29 -2.62 -1.81
N SER A 126 12.71 -1.45 -2.04
CA SER A 126 11.38 -1.29 -2.61
C SER A 126 11.43 -0.90 -4.08
N ALA A 127 10.53 -1.47 -4.89
CA ALA A 127 10.31 -1.05 -6.27
C ALA A 127 9.42 0.20 -6.38
N ILE A 128 8.71 0.56 -5.31
CA ILE A 128 7.72 1.66 -5.31
C ILE A 128 7.98 2.75 -4.26
N ARG A 129 8.96 2.53 -3.37
CA ARG A 129 9.33 3.51 -2.33
C ARG A 129 10.74 4.00 -2.59
N GLY A 130 10.97 5.31 -2.47
CA GLY A 130 12.28 5.92 -2.63
C GLY A 130 12.20 7.32 -3.24
N ILE A 131 13.28 8.09 -3.05
CA ILE A 131 13.55 9.30 -3.82
C ILE A 131 13.80 8.83 -5.26
N TYR A 132 13.09 9.40 -6.24
CA TYR A 132 13.36 9.15 -7.65
C TYR A 132 14.89 9.28 -7.87
N PRO A 133 15.60 8.28 -8.42
CA PRO A 133 16.86 8.59 -9.05
C PRO A 133 16.55 9.70 -10.06
N SER A 134 17.26 10.81 -9.97
CA SER A 134 17.22 11.84 -11.00
C SER A 134 17.27 11.12 -12.35
N LEU A 135 16.28 11.39 -13.20
CA LEU A 135 16.34 11.06 -14.61
C LEU A 135 17.63 11.71 -15.13
N SER A 136 18.73 10.95 -15.20
CA SER A 136 19.86 11.30 -16.04
C SER A 136 19.30 11.33 -17.46
N ARG A 137 19.13 12.56 -17.96
CA ARG A 137 18.95 12.85 -19.37
C ARG A 137 20.11 12.29 -20.17
#